data_AF-A0A0K0DGT2-F1
#
_entry.id   AF-A0A0K0DGT2-F1
#
_cell.length_a   1.000
_cell.length_b   1.000
_cell.length_c   1.000
_cell.angle_alpha   90.00
_cell.angle_beta   90.00
_cell.angle_gamma   90.00
#
_symmetry.space_group_name_H-M   'P 1'
#
loop_
_entity.id
_entity.type
_entity.pdbx_description
1 polymer ?
#
loop_
_entity_poly.entity_id
_entity_poly.type
_entity_poly.pdbx_seq_one_letter_code
_entity_poly.pdbx_strand_id
1 'polypeptide(L)'
;MGSTQSQEEPDVVRINRSEVPDEYKTVGVSSDVVKRVNSQSQDHKSGDTSKLREELAREREEKLRMREEMARLSELQQRTVLLSTPLDLSADFEERKRIFEETVERVQSRFFAYHRENVCASNEKEIMSCLTANPGRILKCAHLAESYEKCVSDFQQEVLNGK
;
A
#
# COMPACT_ATOMS: atom_id res chain seq x y z
N MET A 1 13.85 2.70 -0.73
CA MET A 1 13.61 4.14 -0.61
C MET A 1 13.84 4.48 0.86
N GLY A 2 14.98 5.06 1.26
CA GLY A 2 15.22 6.52 1.38
C GLY A 2 14.40 7.07 2.57
N SER A 3 14.94 7.68 3.64
CA SER A 3 16.09 8.57 3.73
C SER A 3 16.67 8.66 5.15
N THR A 4 17.98 8.80 5.18
CA THR A 4 18.91 9.14 6.26
C THR A 4 18.73 10.57 6.77
N GLN A 5 18.67 10.78 8.10
CA GLN A 5 19.00 12.08 8.70
C GLN A 5 20.43 12.02 9.22
N SER A 6 21.31 12.69 8.49
CA SER A 6 22.70 12.95 8.85
C SER A 6 22.73 13.87 10.07
N GLN A 7 23.33 13.41 11.17
CA GLN A 7 23.85 14.30 12.20
C GLN A 7 25.18 14.86 11.67
N GLU A 8 25.18 16.13 11.29
CA GLU A 8 26.41 16.85 10.93
C GLU A 8 27.28 17.01 12.18
N GLU A 9 28.36 16.25 12.26
CA GLU A 9 29.46 16.53 13.18
C GLU A 9 30.09 17.90 12.81
N PRO A 10 30.49 18.74 13.78
CA PRO A 10 31.11 20.01 13.47
C PRO A 10 32.40 19.81 12.69
N ASP A 11 32.54 20.52 11.57
CA ASP A 11 33.70 20.43 10.67
C ASP A 11 34.97 20.95 11.35
N VAL A 12 35.73 20.05 11.98
CA VAL A 12 37.00 20.37 12.64
C VAL A 12 38.10 20.39 11.58
N VAL A 13 38.38 21.58 11.05
CA VAL A 13 39.49 21.79 10.11
C VAL A 13 40.83 21.57 10.83
N ARG A 14 41.46 20.42 10.59
CA ARG A 14 42.79 20.09 11.10
C ARG A 14 43.84 20.49 10.06
N ILE A 15 44.44 21.67 10.24
CA ILE A 15 45.50 22.16 9.36
C ILE A 15 46.78 21.36 9.64
N ASN A 16 47.23 20.56 8.67
CA ASN A 16 48.52 19.88 8.78
C ASN A 16 49.66 20.85 8.50
N ARG A 17 50.80 20.68 9.16
CA ARG A 17 51.97 21.56 9.00
C ARG A 17 52.55 21.58 7.57
N SER A 18 52.18 20.60 6.75
CA SER A 18 52.48 20.50 5.31
C SER A 18 51.60 21.37 4.41
N GLU A 19 50.47 21.87 4.91
CA GLU A 19 49.48 22.66 4.17
C GLU A 19 49.68 24.18 4.36
N VAL A 20 50.66 24.59 5.16
CA VAL A 20 51.00 25.99 5.40
C VAL A 20 51.88 26.50 4.25
N PRO A 21 51.46 27.54 3.49
CA PRO A 21 52.26 28.10 2.41
C PRO A 21 53.63 28.59 2.90
N ASP A 22 54.68 28.43 2.09
CA ASP A 22 56.07 28.72 2.49
C ASP A 22 56.28 30.20 2.92
N GLU A 23 55.42 31.10 2.43
CA GLU A 23 55.35 32.52 2.79
C GLU A 23 55.06 32.76 4.28
N TYR A 24 54.35 31.85 4.94
CA TYR A 24 53.97 31.95 6.36
C TYR A 24 54.83 31.08 7.28
N LYS A 25 55.78 30.33 6.72
CA LYS A 25 56.64 29.38 7.45
C LYS A 25 57.64 30.06 8.39
N THR A 26 57.97 31.33 8.12
CA THR A 26 58.93 32.13 8.89
C THR A 26 58.31 32.88 10.06
N VAL A 27 56.97 32.95 10.16
CA VAL A 27 56.29 33.63 11.26
C VAL A 27 56.12 32.65 12.43
N GLY A 28 57.13 32.59 13.29
CA GLY A 28 57.10 31.76 14.49
C GLY A 28 56.19 32.37 15.56
N VAL A 29 55.11 31.70 15.91
CA VAL A 29 54.32 32.07 17.09
C VAL A 29 55.13 31.67 18.34
N SER A 30 55.37 32.60 19.25
CA SER A 30 56.06 32.31 20.51
C SER A 30 55.33 31.21 21.28
N SER A 31 56.11 30.29 21.88
CA SER A 31 55.58 29.21 22.74
C SER A 31 54.68 29.74 23.86
N ASP A 32 54.91 30.97 24.31
CA ASP A 32 54.14 31.58 25.39
C ASP A 32 52.75 32.03 24.92
N VAL A 33 52.61 32.44 23.66
CA VAL A 33 51.32 32.77 23.05
C VAL A 33 50.53 31.49 22.80
N VAL A 34 51.19 30.43 22.31
CA VAL A 34 50.56 29.11 22.13
C VAL A 34 50.07 28.55 23.45
N LYS A 35 50.89 28.61 24.50
CA LYS A 35 50.49 28.18 25.86
C LYS A 35 49.30 28.98 26.38
N ARG A 36 49.30 30.31 26.20
CA ARG A 36 48.22 31.20 26.67
C ARG A 36 46.90 30.94 25.96
N VAL A 37 46.91 30.74 24.65
CA VAL A 37 45.69 30.42 23.87
C VAL A 37 45.17 29.02 24.23
N ASN A 38 46.07 28.04 24.42
CA ASN A 38 45.67 26.70 24.80
C ASN A 38 45.14 26.63 26.24
N SER A 39 45.71 27.40 27.18
CA SER A 39 45.22 27.50 28.56
C SER A 39 43.89 28.26 28.64
N GLN A 40 43.70 29.33 27.84
CA GLN A 40 42.43 30.05 27.74
C GLN A 40 41.31 29.18 27.14
N SER A 41 41.68 28.21 26.31
CA SER A 41 40.77 27.17 25.79
C SER A 41 40.50 26.05 26.81
N GLN A 42 41.35 25.87 27.82
CA GLN A 42 41.24 24.81 28.83
C GLN A 42 40.41 25.24 30.04
N ASP A 43 40.54 26.50 30.48
CA ASP A 43 39.82 27.04 31.64
C ASP A 43 38.29 27.11 31.44
N HIS A 44 37.82 27.21 30.19
CA HIS A 44 36.39 27.14 29.87
C HIS A 44 35.85 25.71 29.62
N LYS A 45 36.71 24.68 29.51
CA LYS A 45 36.31 23.32 29.08
C LYS A 45 36.20 22.28 30.19
N SER A 46 36.71 22.55 31.40
CA SER A 46 36.71 21.53 32.46
C SER A 46 35.30 21.21 32.98
N GLY A 47 34.38 22.18 32.97
CA GLY A 47 32.97 21.94 33.34
C GLY A 47 32.17 21.23 32.24
N ASP A 48 32.40 21.61 30.99
CA ASP A 48 31.64 21.08 29.85
C ASP A 48 32.09 19.68 29.45
N THR A 49 33.38 19.35 29.58
CA THR A 49 33.88 17.98 29.36
C THR A 49 33.34 16.98 30.37
N SER A 50 33.11 17.40 31.62
CA SER A 50 32.45 16.58 32.63
C SER A 50 30.98 16.35 32.29
N LYS A 51 30.26 17.40 31.87
CA LYS A 51 28.85 17.29 31.43
C LYS A 51 28.70 16.38 30.21
N LEU A 52 29.56 16.55 29.20
CA LEU A 52 29.56 15.72 27.99
C LEU A 52 29.85 14.25 28.30
N ARG A 53 30.71 13.94 29.29
CA ARG A 53 30.95 12.56 29.75
C ARG A 53 29.73 11.95 30.43
N GLU A 54 29.02 12.74 31.23
CA GLU A 54 27.81 12.29 31.91
C GLU A 54 26.65 12.09 30.91
N GLU A 55 26.53 12.99 29.93
CA GLU A 55 25.54 12.90 28.86
C GLU A 55 25.80 11.69 27.95
N LEU A 56 27.07 11.44 27.59
CA LEU A 56 27.47 10.24 26.85
C LEU A 56 27.21 8.94 27.63
N ALA A 57 27.37 8.96 28.95
CA ALA A 57 27.05 7.81 29.79
C ALA A 57 25.54 7.54 29.80
N ARG A 58 24.73 8.59 29.89
CA ARG A 58 23.26 8.52 29.87
C ARG A 58 22.73 8.04 28.52
N GLU A 59 23.25 8.55 27.40
CA GLU A 59 22.90 8.06 26.06
C GLU A 59 23.27 6.59 25.85
N ARG A 60 24.42 6.15 26.38
CA ARG A 60 24.83 4.73 26.27
C ARG A 60 23.88 3.81 27.02
N GLU A 61 23.41 4.22 28.19
CA GLU A 61 22.44 3.47 28.99
C GLU A 61 21.06 3.42 28.29
N GLU A 62 20.60 4.55 27.75
CA GLU A 62 19.35 4.63 27.00
C GLU A 62 19.40 3.81 25.70
N LYS A 63 20.54 3.84 24.99
CA LYS A 63 20.77 3.02 23.80
C LYS A 63 20.76 1.53 24.13
N LEU A 64 21.35 1.12 25.25
CA LEU A 64 21.32 -0.28 25.68
C LEU A 64 19.88 -0.71 25.98
N ARG A 65 19.12 0.13 26.70
CA ARG A 65 17.72 -0.12 27.02
C ARG A 65 16.85 -0.23 25.77
N MET A 66 16.99 0.69 24.81
CA MET A 66 16.29 0.63 23.53
C MET A 66 16.69 -0.61 22.72
N ARG A 67 17.96 -1.02 22.77
CA ARG A 67 18.43 -2.21 22.07
C ARG A 67 17.85 -3.49 22.67
N GLU A 68 17.72 -3.58 23.99
CA GLU A 68 17.05 -4.69 24.67
C GLU A 68 15.55 -4.72 24.37
N GLU A 69 14.88 -3.56 24.35
CA GLU A 69 13.47 -3.46 24.00
C GLU A 69 13.23 -3.86 22.54
N MET A 70 14.07 -3.40 21.60
CA MET A 70 14.04 -3.81 20.20
C MET A 70 14.32 -5.30 20.03
N ALA A 71 15.25 -5.88 20.80
CA ALA A 71 15.53 -7.31 20.76
C ALA A 71 14.30 -8.11 21.25
N ARG A 72 13.65 -7.67 22.32
CA ARG A 72 12.45 -8.31 22.87
C ARG A 72 11.25 -8.19 21.93
N LEU A 73 11.05 -7.03 21.31
CA LEU A 73 10.02 -6.82 20.29
C LEU A 73 10.29 -7.68 19.04
N SER A 74 11.55 -7.78 18.61
CA SER A 74 11.95 -8.62 17.50
C SER A 74 11.73 -10.11 17.79
N GLU A 75 11.97 -10.57 19.02
CA GLU A 75 11.71 -11.95 19.44
C GLU A 75 10.20 -12.25 19.46
N LEU A 76 9.39 -11.33 19.98
CA LEU A 76 7.93 -11.44 19.94
C LEU A 76 7.42 -11.47 18.49
N GLN A 77 7.91 -10.58 17.63
CA GLN A 77 7.52 -10.54 16.22
C GLN A 77 7.95 -11.81 15.48
N GLN A 78 9.16 -12.35 15.71
CA GLN A 78 9.57 -13.62 15.13
C GLN A 78 8.67 -14.77 15.61
N ARG A 79 8.28 -14.78 16.87
CA ARG A 79 7.36 -15.78 17.42
C ARG A 79 5.96 -15.64 16.83
N THR A 80 5.49 -14.42 16.59
CA THR A 80 4.22 -14.15 15.89
C THR A 80 4.30 -14.54 14.41
N VAL A 81 5.41 -14.29 13.72
CA VAL A 81 5.65 -14.69 12.32
C VAL A 81 5.74 -16.20 12.16
N LEU A 82 6.32 -16.91 13.14
CA LEU A 82 6.33 -18.38 13.15
C LEU A 82 4.94 -18.98 13.46
N LEU A 83 4.07 -18.25 14.18
CA LEU A 83 2.67 -18.63 14.37
C LEU A 83 1.76 -18.21 13.19
N SER A 84 2.14 -17.17 12.44
CA SER A 84 1.48 -16.75 11.19
C SER A 84 2.16 -17.42 10.00
N THR A 85 2.07 -18.74 9.97
CA THR A 85 2.49 -19.55 8.83
C THR A 85 1.78 -19.09 7.54
N PRO A 86 2.48 -18.98 6.40
CA PRO A 86 1.87 -18.71 5.09
C PRO A 86 0.93 -19.82 4.59
N LEU A 87 0.89 -20.97 5.28
CA LEU A 87 -0.06 -22.06 5.05
C LEU A 87 -1.50 -21.70 5.47
N ASP A 88 -1.66 -20.79 6.44
CA ASP A 88 -2.97 -20.38 6.95
C ASP A 88 -3.64 -19.37 6.00
N LEU A 89 -2.84 -18.57 5.30
CA LEU A 89 -3.34 -17.63 4.29
C LEU A 89 -3.97 -18.37 3.09
N SER A 90 -3.40 -19.47 2.61
CA SER A 90 -4.00 -20.23 1.52
C SER A 90 -5.33 -20.87 1.89
N ALA A 91 -5.44 -21.39 3.12
CA ALA A 91 -6.70 -21.93 3.64
C ALA A 91 -7.75 -20.82 3.79
N ASP A 92 -7.35 -19.66 4.32
CA ASP A 92 -8.18 -18.45 4.38
C ASP A 92 -8.66 -17.98 3.00
N PHE A 93 -7.79 -18.00 1.98
CA PHE A 93 -8.16 -17.61 0.62
C PHE A 93 -9.16 -18.58 0.00
N GLU A 94 -8.97 -19.88 0.22
CA GLU A 94 -9.85 -20.91 -0.29
C GLU A 94 -11.21 -20.90 0.42
N GLU A 95 -11.23 -20.66 1.74
CA GLU A 95 -12.46 -20.47 2.50
C GLU A 95 -13.21 -19.20 2.09
N ARG A 96 -12.50 -18.08 1.90
CA ARG A 96 -13.12 -16.84 1.38
C ARG A 96 -13.66 -17.02 -0.03
N LYS A 97 -12.96 -17.74 -0.90
CA LYS A 97 -13.44 -18.06 -2.24
C LYS A 97 -14.71 -18.91 -2.18
N ARG A 98 -14.74 -19.93 -1.31
CA ARG A 98 -15.93 -20.76 -1.09
C ARG A 98 -17.12 -19.96 -0.58
N ILE A 99 -16.91 -19.06 0.40
CA ILE A 99 -17.96 -18.18 0.92
C ILE A 99 -18.48 -17.25 -0.17
N PHE A 100 -17.59 -16.71 -1.01
CA PHE A 100 -17.96 -15.87 -2.13
C PHE A 100 -18.81 -16.63 -3.16
N GLU A 101 -18.38 -17.81 -3.59
CA GLU A 101 -19.11 -18.66 -4.52
C GLU A 101 -20.49 -19.04 -3.95
N GLU A 102 -20.58 -19.44 -2.69
CA GLU A 102 -21.86 -19.74 -2.02
C GLU A 102 -22.77 -18.50 -1.95
N THR A 103 -22.20 -17.32 -1.71
CA THR A 103 -22.96 -16.07 -1.66
C THR A 103 -23.48 -15.69 -3.04
N VAL A 104 -22.67 -15.85 -4.08
CA VAL A 104 -23.09 -15.64 -5.47
C VAL A 104 -24.21 -16.59 -5.82
N GLU A 105 -24.09 -17.88 -5.49
CA GLU A 105 -25.14 -18.88 -5.74
C GLU A 105 -26.43 -18.56 -4.97
N ARG A 106 -26.32 -18.09 -3.72
CA ARG A 106 -27.46 -17.66 -2.91
C ARG A 106 -28.12 -16.40 -3.47
N VAL A 107 -27.36 -15.45 -3.98
CA VAL A 107 -27.89 -14.25 -4.65
C VAL A 107 -28.51 -14.62 -5.98
N GLN A 108 -27.86 -15.47 -6.76
CA GLN A 108 -28.37 -15.96 -8.04
C GLN A 108 -29.69 -16.73 -7.85
N SER A 109 -29.75 -17.66 -6.91
CA SER A 109 -30.98 -18.39 -6.60
C SER A 109 -32.09 -17.49 -6.05
N ARG A 110 -31.78 -16.46 -5.26
CA ARG A 110 -32.81 -15.56 -4.71
C ARG A 110 -33.30 -14.50 -5.68
N PHE A 111 -32.43 -13.96 -6.52
CA PHE A 111 -32.75 -12.81 -7.37
C PHE A 111 -32.83 -13.17 -8.86
N PHE A 112 -32.19 -14.25 -9.29
CA PHE A 112 -32.12 -14.66 -10.70
C PHE A 112 -32.79 -16.01 -11.00
N ALA A 113 -33.25 -16.78 -10.01
CA ALA A 113 -33.97 -18.04 -10.26
C ALA A 113 -35.30 -17.83 -11.01
N TYR A 114 -35.86 -16.62 -10.95
CA TYR A 114 -37.04 -16.27 -11.72
C TYR A 114 -36.64 -15.61 -13.04
N HIS A 115 -36.32 -16.42 -14.04
CA HIS A 115 -36.46 -15.98 -15.42
C HIS A 115 -37.96 -15.96 -15.73
N ARG A 116 -38.52 -14.76 -15.94
CA ARG A 116 -39.89 -14.61 -16.46
C ARG A 116 -39.97 -15.47 -17.73
N GLU A 117 -40.98 -16.34 -17.81
CA GLU A 117 -41.23 -17.12 -19.02
C GLU A 117 -41.35 -16.17 -20.22
N ASN A 118 -40.90 -16.61 -21.41
CA ASN A 118 -40.99 -15.78 -22.61
C ASN A 118 -42.46 -15.58 -22.99
N VAL A 119 -43.03 -14.46 -22.52
CA VAL A 119 -44.44 -14.07 -22.72
C VAL A 119 -44.78 -13.94 -24.20
N CYS A 120 -43.80 -13.60 -25.04
CA CYS A 120 -43.96 -13.42 -26.49
C CYS A 120 -43.57 -14.66 -27.30
N ALA A 121 -43.34 -15.82 -26.67
CA ALA A 121 -42.96 -17.06 -27.35
C ALA A 121 -44.01 -17.54 -28.36
N SER A 122 -45.29 -17.22 -28.16
CA SER A 122 -46.36 -17.55 -29.12
C SER A 122 -46.17 -16.80 -30.44
N ASN A 123 -45.91 -15.49 -30.37
CA ASN A 123 -45.68 -14.64 -31.53
C ASN A 123 -44.39 -15.05 -32.26
N GLU A 124 -43.34 -15.42 -31.52
CA GLU A 124 -42.10 -15.94 -32.08
C GLU A 124 -42.33 -17.23 -32.88
N LYS A 125 -43.10 -18.18 -32.34
CA LYS A 125 -43.47 -19.41 -33.04
C LYS A 125 -44.25 -19.13 -34.33
N GLU A 126 -45.14 -18.16 -34.32
CA GLU A 126 -45.94 -17.78 -35.48
C GLU A 126 -45.08 -17.13 -36.58
N ILE A 127 -44.16 -16.24 -36.20
CA ILE A 127 -43.16 -15.66 -37.11
C ILE A 127 -42.29 -16.77 -37.72
N MET A 128 -41.76 -17.67 -36.89
CA MET A 128 -40.90 -18.76 -37.34
C MET A 128 -41.64 -19.73 -38.28
N SER A 129 -42.90 -20.02 -37.99
CA SER A 129 -43.77 -20.80 -38.87
C SER A 129 -43.97 -20.11 -40.23
N CYS A 130 -44.25 -18.81 -40.23
CA CYS A 130 -44.43 -18.03 -41.46
C CYS A 130 -43.15 -17.97 -42.32
N LEU A 131 -41.99 -17.77 -41.69
CA LEU A 131 -40.69 -17.74 -42.37
C LEU A 131 -40.34 -19.10 -42.97
N THR A 132 -40.63 -20.19 -42.23
CA THR A 132 -40.42 -21.56 -42.72
C THR A 132 -41.34 -21.87 -43.90
N ALA A 133 -42.59 -21.40 -43.87
CA ALA A 133 -43.55 -21.56 -44.95
C ALA A 133 -43.27 -20.67 -46.19
N ASN A 134 -42.53 -19.57 -46.02
CA ASN A 134 -42.25 -18.58 -47.07
C ASN A 134 -40.75 -18.30 -47.22
N PRO A 135 -39.94 -19.30 -47.63
CA PRO A 135 -38.52 -19.10 -47.83
C PRO A 135 -38.25 -18.02 -48.89
N GLY A 136 -37.37 -17.06 -48.57
CA GLY A 136 -37.00 -15.96 -49.46
C GLY A 136 -38.06 -14.87 -49.65
N ARG A 137 -39.22 -14.94 -48.97
CA ARG A 137 -40.30 -13.95 -49.07
C ARG A 137 -40.68 -13.39 -47.70
N ILE A 138 -39.69 -12.84 -47.00
CA ILE A 138 -39.78 -12.33 -45.62
C ILE A 138 -40.88 -11.27 -45.46
N LEU A 139 -41.08 -10.42 -46.47
CA LEU A 139 -42.09 -9.34 -46.43
C LEU A 139 -43.54 -9.83 -46.25
N LYS A 140 -43.85 -11.08 -46.60
CA LYS A 140 -45.18 -11.67 -46.33
C LYS A 140 -45.45 -11.84 -44.84
N CYS A 141 -44.40 -12.02 -44.04
CA CYS A 141 -44.48 -12.19 -42.59
C CYS A 141 -44.33 -10.86 -41.84
N ALA A 142 -44.19 -9.72 -42.53
CA ALA A 142 -43.92 -8.42 -41.90
C ALA A 142 -45.01 -7.99 -40.91
N HIS A 143 -46.28 -8.30 -41.19
CA HIS A 143 -47.39 -7.99 -40.30
C HIS A 143 -47.30 -8.71 -38.94
N LEU A 144 -46.63 -9.87 -38.86
CA LEU A 144 -46.42 -10.60 -37.62
C LEU A 144 -45.35 -9.94 -36.72
N ALA A 145 -44.53 -9.04 -37.28
CA ALA A 145 -43.58 -8.26 -36.50
C ALA A 145 -44.30 -7.24 -35.61
N GLU A 146 -45.38 -6.62 -36.08
CA GLU A 146 -46.13 -5.62 -35.30
C GLU A 146 -46.73 -6.21 -34.02
N SER A 147 -47.26 -7.44 -34.08
CA SER A 147 -47.80 -8.13 -32.91
C SER A 147 -46.72 -8.55 -31.93
N TYR A 148 -45.54 -8.96 -32.43
CA TYR A 148 -44.38 -9.27 -31.61
C TYR A 148 -43.80 -8.03 -30.93
N GLU A 149 -43.59 -6.93 -31.65
CA GLU A 149 -43.10 -5.66 -31.12
C GLU A 149 -44.03 -5.10 -30.05
N LYS A 150 -45.35 -5.18 -30.27
CA LYS A 150 -46.34 -4.78 -29.27
C LYS A 150 -46.24 -5.62 -28.00
N CYS A 151 -46.14 -6.95 -28.13
CA CYS A 151 -45.96 -7.85 -26.99
C CYS A 151 -44.69 -7.52 -26.19
N VAL A 152 -43.57 -7.26 -26.88
CA VAL A 152 -42.31 -6.90 -26.24
C VAL A 152 -42.41 -5.55 -25.54
N SER A 153 -43.05 -4.56 -26.17
CA SER A 153 -43.29 -3.24 -25.57
C SER A 153 -44.17 -3.33 -24.32
N ASP A 154 -45.27 -4.09 -24.38
CA ASP A 154 -46.19 -4.26 -23.25
C ASP A 154 -45.48 -4.98 -22.09
N PHE A 155 -44.71 -6.03 -22.39
CA PHE A 155 -43.90 -6.74 -21.39
C PHE A 155 -42.81 -5.83 -20.79
N GLN A 156 -42.15 -5.02 -21.61
CA GLN A 156 -41.17 -4.05 -21.12
C GLN A 156 -41.81 -3.04 -20.17
N GLN A 157 -43.01 -2.54 -20.49
CA GLN A 157 -43.75 -1.66 -19.61
C GLN A 157 -44.17 -2.35 -18.31
N GLU A 158 -44.59 -3.62 -18.35
CA GLU A 158 -44.92 -4.40 -17.17
C GLU A 158 -43.72 -4.54 -16.22
N VAL A 159 -42.55 -4.89 -16.78
CA VAL A 159 -41.29 -5.00 -16.03
C VAL A 159 -40.86 -3.65 -15.43
N LEU A 160 -40.91 -2.57 -16.21
CA LEU A 160 -40.54 -1.22 -15.74
C LEU A 160 -41.51 -0.70 -14.67
N ASN A 161 -42.79 -1.06 -14.76
CA ASN A 161 -43.80 -0.67 -13.79
C ASN A 161 -43.85 -1.58 -12.55
N GLY A 162 -42.98 -2.59 -12.45
CA GLY A 162 -42.83 -3.47 -11.30
C GLY A 162 -44.06 -4.35 -11.01
N LYS A 163 -44.84 -4.68 -12.05
CA LYS A 163 -45.92 -5.67 -11.97
C LYS A 163 -45.40 -7.08 -12.31
#